data_AF-A0A354FLN8-F1
#
_entry.id   AF-A0A354FLN8-F1
#
_cell.length_a   1.000
_cell.length_b   1.000
_cell.length_c   1.000
_cell.angle_alpha   90.00
_cell.angle_beta   90.00
_cell.angle_gamma   90.00
#
_symmetry.space_group_name_H-M   'P 1'
#
loop_
_entity.id
_entity.type
_entity.pdbx_description
1 polymer ?
#
loop_
_entity_poly.entity_id
_entity_poly.type
_entity_poly.pdbx_seq_one_letter_code
_entity_poly.pdbx_strand_id
1 'polypeptide(L)'
;KTEDSRIWQIRNQLKKWYAPKPGILCWHVAAGEEIREGQPIATLYARDGAEPLGSPCSGVLLFKNPTHAPHEHQELAKFLVV
;
A
#
# COMPACT_ATOMS: atom_id res chain seq x y z
N LYS A 1 15.18 -20.03 -22.44
CA LYS A 1 14.96 -18.63 -22.01
C LYS A 1 13.52 -18.53 -21.53
N THR A 2 13.21 -18.86 -20.27
CA THR A 2 11.78 -18.90 -19.85
C THR A 2 11.53 -18.67 -18.36
N GLU A 3 12.50 -18.82 -17.47
CA GLU A 3 12.27 -18.56 -16.02
C GLU A 3 12.57 -17.11 -15.63
N ASP A 4 13.67 -16.52 -16.12
CA ASP A 4 14.04 -15.13 -15.78
C ASP A 4 12.95 -14.13 -16.17
N SER A 5 12.25 -14.34 -17.29
CA SER A 5 11.21 -13.43 -17.79
C SER A 5 9.98 -13.35 -16.87
N ARG A 6 9.61 -14.42 -16.17
CA ARG A 6 8.48 -14.41 -15.22
C ARG A 6 8.81 -13.62 -13.95
N ILE A 7 10.06 -13.69 -13.48
CA ILE A 7 10.50 -12.95 -12.29
C ILE A 7 10.52 -11.43 -12.57
N TRP A 8 10.91 -11.02 -13.79
CA TRP A 8 10.87 -9.60 -14.19
C TRP A 8 9.44 -9.04 -14.28
N GLN A 9 8.47 -9.83 -14.74
CA GLN A 9 7.06 -9.42 -14.77
C GLN A 9 6.53 -9.15 -13.35
N ILE A 10 6.83 -10.02 -12.39
CA ILE A 10 6.40 -9.84 -11.00
C ILE A 10 6.99 -8.57 -10.36
N ARG A 11 8.25 -8.22 -10.65
CA ARG A 11 8.86 -6.98 -10.13
C ARG A 11 8.17 -5.72 -10.65
N ASN A 12 7.73 -5.72 -11.91
CA ASN A 12 7.01 -4.59 -12.50
C ASN A 12 5.54 -4.53 -12.05
N GLN A 13 5.00 -5.65 -11.60
CA GLN A 13 3.62 -5.77 -11.09
C GLN A 13 3.51 -5.53 -9.58
N LEU A 14 4.62 -5.38 -8.85
CA LEU A 14 4.60 -5.13 -7.41
C LEU A 14 4.88 -3.66 -7.10
N LYS A 15 3.83 -2.90 -6.81
CA LYS A 15 3.94 -1.50 -6.40
C LYS A 15 3.95 -1.40 -4.88
N LYS A 16 5.03 -0.86 -4.33
CA LYS A 16 5.12 -0.51 -2.90
C LYS A 16 4.43 0.83 -2.65
N TRP A 17 3.82 0.94 -1.48
CA TRP A 17 3.25 2.18 -0.98
C TRP A 17 3.91 2.56 0.33
N TYR A 18 4.17 3.84 0.53
CA TYR A 18 4.97 4.37 1.63
C TYR A 18 4.19 5.44 2.38
N ALA A 19 4.48 5.57 3.68
CA ALA A 19 3.85 6.56 4.52
C ALA A 19 4.30 7.97 4.10
N PRO A 20 3.35 8.90 3.86
CA PRO A 20 3.71 10.27 3.49
C PRO A 20 4.28 11.07 4.67
N LYS A 21 3.93 10.69 5.91
CA LYS A 21 4.37 11.33 7.16
C LYS A 21 4.22 10.35 8.33
N PRO A 22 4.89 10.58 9.47
CA PRO A 22 4.71 9.73 10.64
C PRO A 22 3.32 9.94 11.27
N GLY A 23 2.76 8.88 11.84
CA GLY A 23 1.46 8.92 12.50
C GLY A 23 0.96 7.53 12.85
N ILE A 24 -0.29 7.44 13.30
CA ILE A 24 -0.96 6.16 13.57
C ILE A 24 -1.82 5.80 12.36
N LEU A 25 -1.63 4.59 11.82
CA LEU A 25 -2.35 4.13 10.63
C LEU A 25 -3.45 3.14 10.99
N CYS A 26 -4.69 3.44 10.57
CA CYS A 26 -5.84 2.54 10.67
C CYS A 26 -6.29 2.11 9.27
N TRP A 27 -6.37 0.81 9.02
CA TRP A 27 -6.79 0.26 7.73
C TRP A 27 -8.32 0.09 7.67
N HIS A 28 -8.90 0.35 6.50
CA HIS A 28 -10.33 0.13 6.21
C HIS A 28 -10.58 -1.10 5.34
N VAL A 29 -9.49 -1.71 4.83
CA VAL A 29 -9.51 -2.87 3.94
C VAL A 29 -8.60 -3.99 4.44
N ALA A 30 -8.89 -5.19 4.01
CA ALA A 30 -8.11 -6.39 4.24
C ALA A 30 -7.11 -6.66 3.10
N ALA A 31 -6.08 -7.46 3.41
CA ALA A 31 -5.21 -7.99 2.35
C ALA A 31 -5.99 -9.02 1.52
N GLY A 32 -5.73 -9.07 0.22
CA GLY A 32 -6.45 -9.87 -0.77
C GLY A 32 -7.60 -9.14 -1.46
N GLU A 33 -7.98 -7.95 -1.01
CA GLU A 33 -9.03 -7.16 -1.66
C GLU A 33 -8.55 -6.48 -2.95
N GLU A 34 -9.45 -6.38 -3.92
CA GLU A 34 -9.28 -5.55 -5.12
C GLU A 34 -9.61 -4.09 -4.79
N ILE A 35 -8.67 -3.20 -5.08
CA ILE A 35 -8.70 -1.79 -4.76
C ILE A 35 -8.60 -0.97 -6.05
N ARG A 36 -9.29 0.17 -6.10
CA ARG A 36 -9.16 1.15 -7.18
C ARG A 36 -8.25 2.30 -6.77
N GLU A 37 -7.53 2.89 -7.72
CA GLU A 37 -6.77 4.11 -7.48
C GLU A 37 -7.67 5.22 -6.91
N GLY A 38 -7.18 5.91 -5.87
CA GLY A 38 -7.91 6.93 -5.14
C GLY A 38 -8.94 6.41 -4.13
N GLN A 39 -9.26 5.11 -4.12
CA GLN A 39 -10.17 4.51 -3.13
C GLN A 39 -9.60 4.71 -1.71
N PRO A 40 -10.36 5.27 -0.76
CA PRO A 40 -9.91 5.37 0.63
C PRO A 40 -9.68 3.97 1.23
N ILE A 41 -8.45 3.68 1.64
CA ILE A 41 -8.04 2.36 2.17
C ILE A 41 -7.50 2.40 3.60
N ALA A 42 -7.13 3.59 4.07
CA ALA A 42 -6.68 3.80 5.44
C ALA A 42 -6.94 5.23 5.90
N THR A 43 -6.83 5.48 7.20
CA THR A 43 -6.73 6.82 7.78
C THR A 43 -5.42 6.92 8.55
N LEU A 44 -4.68 8.00 8.31
CA LEU A 44 -3.48 8.35 9.04
C LEU A 44 -3.80 9.45 10.05
N TYR A 45 -3.62 9.16 11.33
CA TYR A 45 -3.73 10.12 12.42
C TYR A 45 -2.34 10.69 12.70
N ALA A 46 -2.07 11.87 12.14
CA ALA A 46 -0.84 12.62 12.34
C ALA A 46 -1.09 13.80 13.29
N ARG A 47 -0.02 14.56 13.59
CA ARG A 47 -0.10 15.70 14.52
C ARG A 47 -1.06 16.80 14.04
N ASP A 48 -1.20 16.97 12.73
CA ASP A 48 -2.03 17.96 12.08
C ASP A 48 -3.50 17.52 11.91
N GLY A 49 -3.82 16.25 12.20
CA GLY A 49 -5.18 15.73 12.16
C GLY A 49 -5.28 14.34 11.53
N ALA A 50 -6.52 13.93 11.29
CA ALA A 50 -6.83 12.68 10.60
C ALA A 50 -6.89 12.92 9.08
N GLU A 51 -6.12 12.14 8.33
CA GLU A 51 -6.04 12.21 6.88
C GLU A 51 -6.50 10.89 6.25
N PRO A 52 -7.58 10.90 5.45
CA PRO A 52 -7.93 9.74 4.63
C PRO A 52 -6.86 9.50 3.57
N LEU A 53 -6.36 8.27 3.50
CA LEU A 53 -5.38 7.86 2.50
C LEU A 53 -6.05 7.02 1.42
N GLY A 54 -6.01 7.54 0.20
CA GLY A 54 -6.43 6.83 -1.00
C GLY A 54 -5.37 5.85 -1.50
N SER A 55 -5.79 4.79 -2.17
CA SER A 55 -4.86 3.86 -2.82
C SER A 55 -4.06 4.54 -3.93
N PRO A 56 -2.73 4.34 -4.00
CA PRO A 56 -1.87 4.96 -5.02
C PRO A 56 -1.95 4.26 -6.40
N CYS A 57 -2.72 3.18 -6.51
CA CYS A 57 -2.96 2.44 -7.75
C CYS A 57 -4.17 1.51 -7.62
N SER A 58 -4.68 1.05 -8.76
CA SER A 58 -5.63 -0.05 -8.82
C SER A 58 -4.90 -1.40 -8.78
N GLY A 59 -5.48 -2.41 -8.14
CA GLY A 59 -4.89 -3.76 -8.06
C GLY A 59 -5.28 -4.50 -6.80
N VAL A 60 -4.61 -5.61 -6.51
CA VAL A 60 -4.86 -6.42 -5.30
C VAL A 60 -3.91 -5.98 -4.18
N LEU A 61 -4.45 -5.65 -3.01
CA LEU A 61 -3.65 -5.35 -1.82
C LEU A 61 -3.05 -6.63 -1.25
N LEU A 62 -1.78 -6.94 -1.55
CA LEU A 62 -1.16 -8.19 -1.13
C LEU A 62 -0.69 -8.19 0.33
N PHE A 63 -0.17 -7.06 0.79
CA PHE A 63 0.49 -6.96 2.07
C PHE A 63 0.17 -5.63 2.73
N LYS A 64 -0.08 -5.68 4.03
CA LYS A 64 -0.16 -4.52 4.92
C LYS A 64 0.94 -4.67 5.96
N ASN A 65 1.77 -3.64 6.12
CA ASN A 65 2.78 -3.62 7.18
C ASN A 65 2.05 -3.65 8.55
N PRO A 66 2.39 -4.60 9.44
CA PRO A 66 1.76 -4.69 10.76
C PRO A 66 2.09 -3.50 11.68
N THR A 67 3.01 -2.61 11.28
CA THR A 67 3.33 -1.41 12.04
C THR A 67 2.13 -0.48 12.13
N HIS A 68 1.62 -0.28 13.35
CA HIS A 68 0.50 0.61 13.62
C HIS A 68 0.90 2.10 13.63
N ALA A 69 2.19 2.42 13.80
CA ALA A 69 2.72 3.77 13.84
C ALA A 69 3.93 3.94 12.90
N PRO A 70 3.72 4.02 11.58
CA PRO A 70 4.80 4.13 10.60
C PRO A 70 5.59 5.45 10.76
N HIS A 71 6.89 5.39 10.48
CA HIS A 71 7.70 6.58 10.20
C HIS A 71 7.47 7.09 8.77
N GLU A 72 7.90 8.32 8.48
CA GLU A 72 7.91 8.84 7.12
C GLU A 72 8.68 7.88 6.18
N HIS A 73 8.17 7.68 4.97
CA HIS A 73 8.73 6.77 3.97
C HIS A 73 8.79 5.29 4.39
N GLN A 74 8.22 4.91 5.53
CA GLN A 74 8.08 3.51 5.89
C GLN A 74 7.09 2.83 4.95
N GLU A 75 7.44 1.63 4.47
CA GLU A 75 6.57 0.84 3.60
C GLU A 75 5.28 0.47 4.34
N LEU A 76 4.14 0.90 3.81
CA LEU A 76 2.81 0.61 4.35
C LEU A 76 2.21 -0.65 3.74
N ALA A 77 2.36 -0.83 2.44
CA ALA A 77 1.72 -1.91 1.72
C ALA A 77 2.41 -2.26 0.40
N LYS A 78 2.02 -3.40 -0.15
CA LYS A 78 2.33 -3.80 -1.53
C LYS A 78 1.06 -4.14 -2.29
N PHE A 79 1.01 -3.72 -3.54
CA PHE A 79 -0.07 -4.00 -4.47
C PHE A 79 0.45 -4.89 -5.60
N LEU A 80 -0.38 -5.84 -6.02
CA LEU A 80 -0.24 -6.48 -7.32
C LEU A 80 -1.04 -5.66 -8.34
N VAL A 81 -0.34 -4.90 -9.16
CA VAL A 81 -0.87 -4.17 -10.31
C VAL A 81 -0.84 -5.09 -11.52
N VAL A 82 -1.98 -5.21 -12.23
CA VAL A 82 -2.15 -6.07 -13.41
C VAL A 82 -2.16 -5.23 -14.67
#